data_AF-A0A5D0CUW9-F1
#
_entry.id   AF-A0A5D0CUW9-F1
#
_cell.length_a   1.000
_cell.length_b   1.000
_cell.length_c   1.000
_cell.angle_alpha   90.00
_cell.angle_beta   90.00
_cell.angle_gamma   90.00
#
_symmetry.space_group_name_H-M   'P 1'
#
loop_
_entity.id
_entity.type
_entity.pdbx_description
1 polymer ?
#
loop_
_entity_poly.entity_id
_entity_poly.type
_entity_poly.pdbx_seq_one_letter_code
_entity_poly.pdbx_strand_id
1 'polypeptide(L)' 'MDYKEELYREVCKARDEWRRACWAFEEAQGEEEVDVAIYLLEAAERRYQIQLKLAKQAKVDWDAFRKGAYF' A
#
# COMPACT_ATOMS: atom_id res chain seq x y z
N MET A 1 -18.43 -10.34 3.01
CA MET A 1 -17.50 -9.71 3.95
C MET A 1 -18.04 -8.35 4.36
N ASP A 2 -17.65 -7.84 5.52
CA ASP A 2 -17.88 -6.44 5.88
C ASP A 2 -17.06 -5.55 4.93
N TYR A 3 -17.69 -4.53 4.34
CA TYR A 3 -17.03 -3.57 3.43
C TYR A 3 -15.79 -2.92 4.07
N LYS A 4 -15.83 -2.69 5.38
CA LYS A 4 -14.68 -2.15 6.13
C LYS A 4 -13.54 -3.15 6.29
N GLU A 5 -13.85 -4.44 6.39
CA GLU A 5 -12.85 -5.52 6.39
C GLU A 5 -12.15 -5.60 5.03
N GLU A 6 -12.89 -5.47 3.93
CA GLU A 6 -12.32 -5.39 2.58
C GLU A 6 -11.40 -4.19 2.42
N LEU A 7 -11.82 -3.01 2.86
CA LEU A 7 -10.96 -1.82 2.83
C LEU A 7 -9.70 -1.98 3.68
N TYR A 8 -9.81 -2.58 4.87
CA TYR A 8 -8.63 -2.93 5.68
C TYR A 8 -7.66 -3.83 4.90
N ARG A 9 -8.17 -4.90 4.28
CA ARG A 9 -7.36 -5.85 3.50
C ARG A 9 -6.69 -5.16 2.30
N GLU A 10 -7.41 -4.30 1.59
CA GLU A 10 -6.85 -3.56 0.44
C GLU A 10 -5.79 -2.55 0.86
N VAL A 11 -5.96 -1.87 2.00
CA VAL A 11 -4.93 -1.00 2.58
C VAL A 11 -3.67 -1.80 2.92
N CYS A 12 -3.82 -2.95 3.59
CA CYS A 12 -2.70 -3.83 3.91
C CYS A 12 -1.97 -4.32 2.65
N LYS A 13 -2.73 -4.77 1.65
CA LYS A 13 -2.18 -5.23 0.37
C LYS A 13 -1.41 -4.12 -0.35
N ALA A 14 -2.00 -2.94 -0.47
CA ALA A 14 -1.35 -1.80 -1.14
C ALA A 14 -0.08 -1.33 -0.39
N ARG A 15 -0.08 -1.39 0.95
CA ARG A 15 1.13 -1.14 1.75
C ARG A 15 2.23 -2.15 1.47
N ASP A 16 1.89 -3.42 1.34
CA ASP A 16 2.86 -4.49 1.11
C ASP A 16 3.43 -4.44 -0.32
N GLU A 17 2.61 -4.04 -1.29
CA GLU A 17 3.06 -3.71 -2.65
C GLU A 17 4.01 -2.50 -2.65
N TRP A 18 3.66 -1.42 -1.95
CA TRP A 18 4.52 -0.23 -1.82
C TRP A 18 5.87 -0.57 -1.18
N ARG A 19 5.89 -1.34 -0.08
CA ARG A 19 7.14 -1.79 0.56
C ARG A 19 8.02 -2.62 -0.38
N ARG A 20 7.42 -3.50 -1.19
CA ARG A 20 8.15 -4.26 -2.21
C ARG A 20 8.71 -3.36 -3.31
N ALA A 21 7.97 -2.34 -3.73
CA ALA A 21 8.45 -1.37 -4.70
C ALA A 21 9.62 -0.53 -4.15
N CYS A 22 9.61 -0.18 -2.86
CA CYS A 22 10.76 0.46 -2.21
C CYS A 22 12.00 -0.43 -2.28
N TRP A 23 11.89 -1.71 -1.93
CA TRP A 23 13.02 -2.65 -2.04
C TRP A 23 13.51 -2.82 -3.47
N ALA A 24 12.60 -2.90 -4.45
CA ALA A 24 12.99 -2.99 -5.86
C ALA A 24 13.75 -1.74 -6.34
N PHE A 25 13.37 -0.56 -5.85
CA PHE A 25 14.10 0.68 -6.12
C PHE A 25 15.48 0.72 -5.45
N GLU A 26 15.59 0.26 -4.20
CA GLU A 26 16.87 0.19 -3.49
C GLU A 26 17.88 -0.76 -4.16
N GLU A 27 17.39 -1.85 -4.76
CA GLU A 27 18.23 -2.86 -5.42
C GLU A 27 18.56 -2.55 -6.89
N ALA A 28 17.86 -1.61 -7.53
CA ALA A 28 18.08 -1.27 -8.93
C ALA A 28 19.49 -0.69 -9.15
N GLN A 29 20.24 -1.22 -10.12
CA GLN A 29 21.64 -0.81 -10.38
C GLN A 29 21.82 -0.15 -11.76
N GLY A 30 21.00 -0.52 -12.75
CA GLY A 30 21.02 0.07 -14.10
C GLY A 30 20.14 1.32 -14.22
N GLU A 31 20.53 2.28 -15.06
CA GLU A 31 19.75 3.51 -15.30
C GLU A 31 18.30 3.20 -15.75
N GLU A 32 18.13 2.28 -16.71
CA GLU A 32 16.80 1.83 -17.14
C GLU A 32 16.03 1.08 -16.03
N GLU A 33 16.72 0.32 -15.18
CA GLU A 33 16.12 -0.39 -14.05
C GLU A 33 15.64 0.59 -12.97
N VAL A 34 16.40 1.66 -12.73
CA VAL A 34 16.07 2.73 -11.78
C VAL A 34 14.83 3.48 -12.26
N ASP A 35 14.75 3.86 -13.53
CA ASP A 35 13.57 4.56 -14.08
C ASP A 35 12.30 3.72 -13.94
N VAL A 36 12.37 2.43 -14.27
CA VAL A 36 11.26 1.49 -14.10
C VAL A 36 10.89 1.34 -12.63
N ALA A 37 11.88 1.25 -11.73
CA ALA A 37 11.64 1.12 -10.29
C ALA A 37 10.98 2.39 -9.70
N ILE A 38 11.38 3.58 -10.13
CA ILE A 38 10.73 4.85 -9.76
C ILE A 38 9.26 4.84 -10.20
N TYR A 39 8.99 4.52 -11.47
CA TYR A 39 7.62 4.48 -11.99
C TYR A 39 6.73 3.51 -11.19
N LEU A 40 7.23 2.31 -10.89
CA LEU A 40 6.51 1.31 -10.10
C LEU A 40 6.30 1.74 -8.65
N LEU A 41 7.29 2.39 -8.05
CA LEU A 41 7.22 2.93 -6.69
C LEU A 41 6.14 4.02 -6.58
N GLU A 42 6.14 4.99 -7.50
CA GLU A 42 5.13 6.06 -7.55
C GLU A 42 3.71 5.49 -7.73
N ALA A 43 3.55 4.51 -8.63
CA ALA A 43 2.26 3.86 -8.86
C ALA A 43 1.76 3.11 -7.60
N ALA A 44 2.65 2.37 -6.93
CA ALA A 44 2.33 1.65 -5.70
C ALA A 44 1.99 2.60 -4.54
N GLU A 45 2.76 3.68 -4.38
CA GLU A 45 2.47 4.72 -3.39
C GLU A 45 1.10 5.34 -3.65
N ARG A 46 0.82 5.71 -4.90
CA ARG A 46 -0.45 6.33 -5.26
C ARG A 46 -1.64 5.42 -4.95
N ARG A 47 -1.52 4.12 -5.24
CA ARG A 47 -2.55 3.13 -4.90
C ARG A 47 -2.73 3.04 -3.38
N TYR A 48 -1.65 3.01 -2.61
CA TYR A 48 -1.72 2.96 -1.15
C TYR A 48 -2.42 4.19 -0.55
N GLN A 49 -2.08 5.39 -1.02
CA GLN A 49 -2.73 6.65 -0.61
C GLN A 49 -4.24 6.64 -0.91
N ILE A 50 -4.65 6.12 -2.07
CA ILE A 50 -6.07 5.99 -2.44
C ILE A 50 -6.79 5.06 -1.47
N GLN A 51 -6.23 3.87 -1.18
CA GLN A 51 -6.85 2.93 -0.26
C GLN A 51 -6.95 3.50 1.16
N LEU A 52 -5.91 4.18 1.64
CA LEU A 52 -5.94 4.88 2.94
C LEU A 52 -7.06 5.92 3.00
N LYS A 53 -7.25 6.69 1.91
CA LYS A 53 -8.32 7.69 1.82
C LYS A 53 -9.70 7.03 1.90
N LEU A 54 -9.92 5.93 1.17
CA LEU A 54 -11.18 5.18 1.20
C LEU A 54 -11.46 4.60 2.60
N ALA A 55 -10.47 3.96 3.23
CA ALA A 55 -10.59 3.44 4.59
C ALA A 55 -10.92 4.53 5.61
N LYS A 56 -10.28 5.70 5.50
CA LYS A 56 -10.56 6.86 6.35
C LYS A 56 -12.00 7.37 6.15
N GLN A 57 -12.47 7.47 4.91
CA GLN A 57 -13.83 7.89 4.59
C GLN A 57 -14.88 6.91 5.13
N ALA A 58 -14.60 5.61 5.04
CA ALA A 58 -15.46 4.55 5.57
C ALA A 58 -15.41 4.41 7.11
N LYS A 59 -14.56 5.18 7.80
CA LYS A 59 -14.31 5.07 9.25
C LYS A 59 -13.99 3.62 9.65
N VAL A 60 -13.04 3.01 8.95
CA VAL A 60 -12.40 1.75 9.37
C VAL A 60 -11.73 2.02 10.73
N ASP A 61 -11.84 1.06 11.64
CA ASP A 61 -11.20 1.19 12.96
C ASP A 61 -9.67 1.23 12.80
N TRP A 62 -9.07 2.33 13.24
CA TRP A 62 -7.62 2.51 13.18
C TRP A 62 -6.86 1.53 14.08
N ASP A 63 -7.51 1.03 15.13
CA ASP A 63 -6.93 0.02 16.00
C ASP A 63 -6.68 -1.30 15.26
N ALA A 64 -7.43 -1.59 14.20
CA ALA A 64 -7.19 -2.75 13.35
C ALA A 64 -5.81 -2.70 12.67
N PHE A 65 -5.41 -1.52 12.20
CA PHE A 65 -4.07 -1.31 11.60
C PHE A 65 -2.95 -1.39 12.64
N ARG A 66 -3.20 -0.93 13.88
CA ARG A 66 -2.24 -1.02 14.98
C ARG A 66 -2.04 -2.46 15.46
N LYS A 67 -3.13 -3.23 15.56
CA LYS A 67 -3.12 -4.63 15.98
C LYS A 67 -2.67 -5.60 14.88
N GLY A 68 -2.68 -5.14 13.62
CA GLY A 68 -2.39 -5.98 12.45
C GLY A 68 -3.48 -7.00 12.15
N ALA A 69 -4.69 -6.78 12.67
CA ALA A 69 -5.79 -7.72 12.66
C ALA A 69 -7.13 -6.96 12.63
N TYR A 70 -8.09 -7.45 11.85
CA TYR A 70 -9.44 -6.91 11.77
C TYR A 70 -10.41 -7.83 12.52
N PHE A 71 -10.42 -7.75 13.86
CA PHE A 71 -11.35 -8.46 14.76
C PHE A 71 -11.27 -7.91 16.19
#